data_AF-A0A2K6DLU0-F1
#
_entry.id   AF-A0A2K6DLU0-F1
#
_cell.length_a   1.000
_cell.length_b   1.000
_cell.length_c   1.000
_cell.angle_alpha   90.00
_cell.angle_beta   90.00
_cell.angle_gamma   90.00
#
_symmetry.space_group_name_H-M   'P 1'
#
loop_
_entity.id
_entity.type
_entity.pdbx_description
1 polymer ?
#
loop_
_entity_poly.entity_id
_entity_poly.type
_entity_poly.pdbx_seq_one_letter_code
_entity_poly.pdbx_strand_id
1 'polypeptide(L)'
;MMALLVLSLQEEFDGNQVVRRSSHVLSLHEMIQQTFNLFSTKDSSAAWDETLLDKFYIELFQQLNDLEACVIQEAGVEETPLMNEDSILAVKKYFQRITLYLMEKKYSPCAWEVVRAEIMRSLSFSTNLQKKLRRKD
;
A
#
# COMPACT_ATOMS: atom_id res chain seq x y z
N MET A 1 2.02 0.50 -13.20
CA MET A 1 0.63 0.88 -12.84
C MET A 1 0.49 1.28 -11.35
N MET A 2 1.07 0.57 -10.37
CA MET A 2 1.08 1.03 -8.97
C MET A 2 1.84 2.36 -8.75
N ALA A 3 3.01 2.52 -9.36
CA ALA A 3 3.72 3.80 -9.35
C ALA A 3 2.95 4.90 -10.11
N LEU A 4 2.08 4.52 -11.06
CA LEU A 4 1.22 5.49 -11.77
C LEU A 4 0.08 5.97 -10.89
N LEU A 5 -0.55 5.12 -10.06
CA LEU A 5 -1.54 5.58 -9.07
C LEU A 5 -0.92 6.56 -8.05
N VAL A 6 0.31 6.28 -7.60
CA VAL A 6 1.07 7.17 -6.72
C VAL A 6 1.52 8.46 -7.44
N LEU A 7 1.74 8.43 -8.76
CA LEU A 7 2.06 9.60 -9.58
C LEU A 7 0.82 10.42 -9.99
N SER A 8 -0.34 9.78 -10.21
CA SER A 8 -1.62 10.47 -10.44
C SER A 8 -2.03 11.29 -9.21
N LEU A 9 -1.74 10.77 -8.01
CA LEU A 9 -1.82 11.55 -6.77
C LEU A 9 -0.83 12.72 -6.73
N GLN A 10 0.23 12.74 -7.54
CA GLN A 10 1.18 13.85 -7.62
C GLN A 10 0.70 14.96 -8.58
N GLU A 11 -0.09 14.65 -9.61
CA GLU A 11 -0.59 15.66 -10.56
C GLU A 11 -1.76 16.48 -10.01
N GLU A 12 -2.53 15.97 -9.04
CA GLU A 12 -3.60 16.69 -8.33
C GLU A 12 -3.10 17.63 -7.21
N PHE A 13 -1.85 18.10 -7.24
CA PHE A 13 -1.20 18.87 -6.15
C PHE A 13 -1.66 20.34 -6.04
N ASP A 14 -2.72 20.74 -6.74
CA ASP A 14 -3.17 22.13 -6.88
C ASP A 14 -4.52 22.40 -6.21
N GLY A 15 -4.75 21.82 -5.01
CA GLY A 15 -5.98 21.95 -4.22
C GLY A 15 -5.82 21.53 -2.76
N ASN A 16 -6.65 22.11 -1.88
CA ASN A 16 -6.63 22.09 -0.40
C ASN A 16 -5.78 20.99 0.28
N GLN A 17 -4.69 21.42 0.95
CA GLN A 17 -3.57 20.57 1.38
C GLN A 17 -3.92 19.52 2.47
N VAL A 18 -4.97 19.73 3.26
CA VAL A 18 -5.38 18.84 4.37
C VAL A 18 -6.12 17.60 3.85
N VAL A 19 -7.17 17.80 3.04
CA VAL A 19 -7.96 16.74 2.37
C VAL A 19 -7.05 15.76 1.60
N ARG A 20 -5.99 16.30 0.99
CA ARG A 20 -5.00 15.57 0.20
C ARG A 20 -4.08 14.67 1.03
N ARG A 21 -3.65 15.14 2.21
CA ARG A 21 -2.82 14.35 3.14
C ARG A 21 -3.63 13.15 3.66
N SER A 22 -4.87 13.37 4.06
CA SER A 22 -5.76 12.30 4.54
C SER A 22 -6.03 11.24 3.46
N SER A 23 -6.28 11.65 2.21
CA SER A 23 -6.49 10.71 1.10
C SER A 23 -5.24 9.85 0.78
N HIS A 24 -4.05 10.44 0.86
CA HIS A 24 -2.79 9.70 0.66
C HIS A 24 -2.50 8.72 1.81
N VAL A 25 -2.74 9.14 3.06
CA VAL A 25 -2.58 8.27 4.24
C VAL A 25 -3.52 7.08 4.17
N LEU A 26 -4.79 7.28 3.80
CA LEU A 26 -5.79 6.20 3.69
C LEU A 26 -5.48 5.23 2.54
N SER A 27 -4.99 5.74 1.41
CA SER A 27 -4.54 4.90 0.28
C SER A 27 -3.30 4.07 0.63
N LEU A 28 -2.34 4.66 1.36
CA LEU A 28 -1.15 3.97 1.84
C LEU A 28 -1.51 2.91 2.89
N HIS A 29 -2.42 3.23 3.81
CA HIS A 29 -2.95 2.29 4.79
C HIS A 29 -3.59 1.08 4.10
N GLU A 30 -4.47 1.30 3.11
CA GLU A 30 -5.08 0.21 2.33
C GLU A 30 -4.02 -0.64 1.61
N MET A 31 -2.98 -0.02 1.03
CA MET A 31 -1.91 -0.76 0.35
C MET A 31 -1.13 -1.68 1.30
N ILE A 32 -0.80 -1.19 2.49
CA ILE A 32 -0.09 -1.98 3.51
C ILE A 32 -1.01 -3.11 4.01
N GLN A 33 -2.29 -2.82 4.24
CA GLN A 33 -3.28 -3.81 4.66
C GLN A 33 -3.44 -4.94 3.64
N GLN A 34 -3.56 -4.61 2.35
CA GLN A 34 -3.65 -5.60 1.29
C GLN A 34 -2.36 -6.43 1.14
N THR A 35 -1.19 -5.80 1.36
CA THR A 35 0.09 -6.51 1.40
C THR A 35 0.12 -7.52 2.54
N PHE A 36 -0.25 -7.10 3.75
CA PHE A 36 -0.32 -7.97 4.93
C PHE A 36 -1.23 -9.19 4.67
N ASN A 37 -2.43 -8.95 4.13
CA ASN A 37 -3.39 -10.00 3.82
C ASN A 37 -2.86 -11.00 2.79
N LEU A 38 -2.19 -10.52 1.74
CA LEU A 38 -1.62 -11.37 0.69
C LEU A 38 -0.52 -12.29 1.24
N PHE A 39 0.39 -11.74 2.04
CA PHE A 39 1.51 -12.53 2.58
C PHE A 39 1.09 -13.47 3.70
N SER A 40 0.02 -13.16 4.43
CA SER A 40 -0.55 -14.01 5.51
C SER A 40 -1.26 -15.28 5.00
N THR A 41 -1.33 -15.50 3.69
CA THR A 41 -1.93 -16.70 3.11
C THR A 41 -1.04 -17.94 3.31
N LYS A 42 -1.66 -19.12 3.40
CA LYS A 42 -0.93 -20.40 3.53
C LYS A 42 0.03 -20.65 2.36
N ASP A 43 -0.38 -20.24 1.15
CA ASP A 43 0.42 -20.38 -0.06
C ASP A 43 1.68 -19.49 -0.04
N SER A 44 1.58 -18.31 0.59
CA SER A 44 2.72 -17.43 0.83
C SER A 44 3.63 -17.98 1.91
N SER A 45 3.08 -18.44 3.05
CA SER A 45 3.89 -19.00 4.14
C SER A 45 4.70 -20.23 3.70
N ALA A 46 4.17 -21.01 2.76
CA ALA A 46 4.89 -22.14 2.17
C ALA A 46 6.01 -21.73 1.19
N ALA A 47 5.94 -20.51 0.64
CA ALA A 47 6.89 -20.01 -0.36
C ALA A 47 8.10 -19.30 0.27
N TRP A 48 8.01 -18.86 1.53
CA TRP A 48 9.00 -17.99 2.17
C TRP A 48 9.56 -18.53 3.47
N ASP A 49 10.72 -18.00 3.86
CA ASP A 49 11.30 -18.25 5.17
C ASP A 49 10.42 -17.62 6.26
N GLU A 50 9.97 -18.45 7.21
CA GLU A 50 9.05 -18.07 8.27
C GLU A 50 9.61 -16.95 9.15
N THR A 51 10.93 -16.93 9.41
CA THR A 51 11.56 -15.89 10.25
C THR A 51 11.65 -14.55 9.55
N LEU A 52 11.79 -14.54 8.22
CA LEU A 52 11.74 -13.33 7.42
C LEU A 52 10.32 -12.81 7.29
N LEU A 53 9.33 -13.70 7.15
CA LEU A 53 7.92 -13.32 7.15
C LEU A 53 7.49 -12.72 8.49
N ASP A 54 7.90 -13.30 9.61
CA ASP A 54 7.54 -12.80 10.93
C ASP A 54 8.04 -11.37 11.16
N LYS A 55 9.31 -11.10 10.83
CA LYS A 55 9.85 -9.73 10.82
C LYS A 55 9.01 -8.82 9.94
N PHE A 56 8.80 -9.24 8.69
CA PHE A 56 8.03 -8.46 7.73
C PHE A 56 6.63 -8.10 8.25
N TYR A 57 5.94 -9.02 8.93
CA TYR A 57 4.65 -8.74 9.57
C TYR A 57 4.75 -7.73 10.71
N ILE A 58 5.76 -7.84 11.57
CA ILE A 58 6.02 -6.88 12.64
C ILE A 58 6.22 -5.48 12.05
N GLU A 59 7.03 -5.35 10.99
CA GLU A 59 7.26 -4.06 10.35
C GLU A 59 6.02 -3.50 9.63
N LEU A 60 5.23 -4.33 8.95
CA LEU A 60 3.96 -3.91 8.35
C LEU A 60 2.95 -3.46 9.39
N PHE A 61 2.83 -4.22 10.49
CA PHE A 61 1.93 -3.90 11.59
C PHE A 61 2.31 -2.58 12.27
N GLN A 62 3.60 -2.34 12.49
CA GLN A 62 4.07 -1.06 13.01
C GLN A 62 3.70 0.09 12.07
N GLN A 63 3.89 -0.07 10.75
CA GLN A 63 3.52 0.96 9.78
C GLN A 63 2.00 1.22 9.73
N LEU A 64 1.17 0.19 9.88
CA LEU A 64 -0.28 0.36 9.97
C LEU A 64 -0.67 1.21 11.18
N ASN A 65 -0.12 0.89 12.36
CA ASN A 65 -0.38 1.65 13.59
C ASN A 65 0.07 3.12 13.46
N ASP A 66 1.25 3.35 12.88
CA ASP A 66 1.78 4.70 12.66
C ASP A 66 0.87 5.51 11.72
N LEU A 67 0.33 4.88 10.67
CA LEU A 67 -0.59 5.52 9.73
C LEU A 67 -1.97 5.78 10.36
N GLU A 68 -2.49 4.84 11.15
CA GLU A 68 -3.76 5.01 11.86
C GLU A 68 -3.68 6.18 12.85
N ALA A 69 -2.55 6.33 13.55
CA ALA A 69 -2.29 7.50 14.40
C ALA A 69 -2.28 8.81 13.61
N CYS A 70 -1.78 8.83 12.37
CA CYS A 70 -1.88 9.99 11.48
C CYS A 70 -3.32 10.30 11.07
N VAL A 71 -4.13 9.28 10.76
CA VAL A 71 -5.55 9.46 10.40
C VAL A 71 -6.34 10.06 11.57
N ILE A 72 -6.11 9.56 12.80
CA ILE A 72 -6.80 10.04 14.01
C ILE A 72 -6.47 11.51 14.30
N GLN A 73 -5.24 11.96 14.03
CA GLN A 73 -4.85 13.37 14.19
C GLN A 73 -5.53 14.29 13.17
N GLU A 74 -5.86 13.79 11.98
CA GLU A 74 -6.54 14.56 10.92
C GLU A 74 -8.08 14.52 11.02
N ALA A 75 -8.65 13.51 11.67
CA ALA A 75 -10.10 13.30 11.84
C ALA A 75 -10.82 14.32 12.75
N GLY A 76 -10.12 15.33 13.27
CA GLY A 76 -10.75 16.52 13.88
C GLY A 76 -11.43 17.45 12.86
N VAL A 77 -11.34 17.14 11.57
CA VAL A 77 -11.96 17.89 10.46
C VAL A 77 -12.99 16.99 9.76
N GLU A 78 -14.26 17.32 9.97
CA GLU A 78 -15.46 16.59 9.57
C GLU A 78 -15.74 16.64 8.06
N GLU A 79 -14.83 16.15 7.22
CA GLU A 79 -15.15 15.88 5.80
C GLU A 79 -14.43 14.60 5.34
N THR A 80 -15.12 13.46 5.32
CA THR A 80 -14.66 12.27 4.58
C THR A 80 -14.76 12.57 3.08
N PRO A 81 -13.65 12.74 2.36
CA PRO A 81 -13.70 13.13 0.96
C PRO A 81 -14.04 11.91 0.11
N LEU A 82 -15.08 12.02 -0.71
CA LEU A 82 -15.51 11.02 -1.70
C LEU A 82 -14.34 10.48 -2.56
N MET A 83 -13.31 11.31 -2.80
CA MET A 83 -12.08 10.96 -3.55
C MET A 83 -11.28 9.80 -2.95
N ASN A 84 -11.43 9.50 -1.66
CA ASN A 84 -10.72 8.40 -1.01
C ASN A 84 -11.24 7.03 -1.49
N GLU A 85 -12.53 6.91 -1.81
CA GLU A 85 -13.15 5.63 -2.15
C GLU A 85 -12.61 5.06 -3.47
N ASP A 86 -12.40 5.91 -4.48
CA ASP A 86 -11.88 5.49 -5.79
C ASP A 86 -10.44 4.99 -5.71
N SER A 87 -9.59 5.67 -4.92
CA SER A 87 -8.19 5.29 -4.72
C SER A 87 -8.08 3.97 -3.95
N ILE A 88 -8.84 3.82 -2.86
CA ILE A 88 -8.94 2.56 -2.11
C ILE A 88 -9.43 1.42 -3.01
N LEU A 89 -10.47 1.68 -3.82
CA LEU A 89 -11.00 0.68 -4.75
C LEU A 89 -9.98 0.29 -5.82
N ALA A 90 -9.17 1.22 -6.31
CA ALA A 90 -8.10 0.93 -7.25
C ALA A 90 -7.03 0.03 -6.63
N VAL A 91 -6.64 0.27 -5.38
CA VAL A 91 -5.72 -0.59 -4.62
C VAL A 91 -6.30 -2.00 -4.48
N LYS A 92 -7.57 -2.13 -4.05
CA LYS A 92 -8.25 -3.43 -3.92
C LYS A 92 -8.29 -4.19 -5.25
N LYS A 93 -8.70 -3.53 -6.34
CA LYS A 93 -8.71 -4.12 -7.70
C LYS A 93 -7.32 -4.57 -8.15
N TYR A 94 -6.29 -3.84 -7.77
CA TYR A 94 -4.91 -4.20 -8.09
C TYR A 94 -4.49 -5.49 -7.37
N PHE A 95 -4.75 -5.61 -6.06
CA PHE A 95 -4.45 -6.84 -5.32
C PHE A 95 -5.29 -8.03 -5.78
N GLN A 96 -6.54 -7.81 -6.18
CA GLN A 96 -7.34 -8.85 -6.82
C GLN A 96 -6.66 -9.40 -8.09
N ARG A 97 -6.03 -8.55 -8.92
CA ARG A 97 -5.27 -9.00 -10.10
C ARG A 97 -4.03 -9.81 -9.72
N ILE A 98 -3.34 -9.45 -8.64
CA ILE A 98 -2.23 -10.26 -8.11
C ILE A 98 -2.73 -11.64 -7.70
N THR A 99 -3.82 -11.71 -6.95
CA THR A 99 -4.39 -12.99 -6.50
C THR A 99 -4.78 -13.86 -7.71
N LEU A 100 -5.45 -13.28 -8.72
CA LEU A 100 -5.78 -13.99 -9.95
C LEU A 100 -4.54 -14.49 -10.71
N TYR A 101 -3.48 -13.68 -10.78
CA TYR A 101 -2.20 -14.07 -11.37
C TYR A 101 -1.57 -15.26 -10.63
N LEU A 102 -1.54 -15.23 -9.29
CA LEU A 102 -1.02 -16.32 -8.48
C LEU A 102 -1.83 -17.60 -8.68
N MET A 103 -3.17 -17.50 -8.73
CA MET A 103 -4.04 -18.63 -9.03
C MET A 103 -3.74 -19.24 -10.40
N GLU A 104 -3.60 -18.41 -11.45
CA GLU A 104 -3.27 -18.86 -12.82
C GLU A 104 -1.91 -19.56 -12.86
N LYS A 105 -0.93 -19.05 -12.11
CA LYS A 105 0.41 -19.64 -11.99
C LYS A 105 0.52 -20.72 -10.92
N LYS A 106 -0.61 -21.17 -10.38
CA LYS A 106 -0.72 -22.24 -9.37
C LYS A 106 0.19 -22.01 -8.17
N TYR A 107 0.35 -20.76 -7.75
CA TYR A 107 1.20 -20.36 -6.62
C TYR A 107 2.64 -20.88 -6.72
N SER A 108 3.15 -21.03 -7.95
CA SER A 108 4.52 -21.50 -8.17
C SER A 108 5.56 -20.56 -7.55
N PRO A 109 6.74 -21.07 -7.14
CA PRO A 109 7.80 -20.23 -6.57
C PRO A 109 8.16 -19.04 -7.46
N CYS A 110 8.31 -19.23 -8.77
CA CYS A 110 8.59 -18.15 -9.72
C CYS A 110 7.49 -17.07 -9.76
N ALA A 111 6.22 -17.45 -9.57
CA ALA A 111 5.13 -16.47 -9.52
C ALA A 111 5.21 -15.61 -8.26
N TRP A 112 5.53 -16.22 -7.12
CA TRP A 112 5.77 -15.52 -5.86
C TRP A 112 6.96 -14.57 -5.93
N GLU A 113 8.05 -14.95 -6.61
CA GLU A 113 9.20 -14.06 -6.88
C GLU A 113 8.77 -12.79 -7.63
N VAL A 114 7.94 -12.94 -8.67
CA VAL A 114 7.40 -11.81 -9.45
C VAL A 114 6.53 -10.89 -8.58
N VAL A 115 5.64 -11.47 -7.77
CA VAL A 115 4.77 -10.72 -6.87
C VAL A 115 5.59 -9.94 -5.83
N ARG A 116 6.59 -10.59 -5.22
CA ARG A 116 7.48 -9.93 -4.26
C ARG A 116 8.23 -8.76 -4.89
N ALA A 117 8.78 -8.96 -6.09
CA ALA A 117 9.53 -7.91 -6.79
C ALA A 117 8.63 -6.69 -7.09
N GLU A 118 7.39 -6.90 -7.53
CA GLU A 118 6.45 -5.82 -7.82
C GLU A 118 6.00 -5.07 -6.55
N ILE A 119 5.77 -5.78 -5.44
CA ILE A 119 5.43 -5.17 -4.15
C ILE A 119 6.60 -4.36 -3.61
N MET A 120 7.82 -4.93 -3.62
CA MET A 120 9.03 -4.24 -3.19
C MET A 120 9.30 -2.98 -4.01
N ARG A 121 9.11 -3.05 -5.34
CA ARG A 121 9.23 -1.90 -6.25
C ARG A 121 8.25 -0.79 -5.86
N SER A 122 7.04 -1.16 -5.46
CA SER A 122 5.97 -0.20 -5.15
C SER A 122 6.16 0.46 -3.78
N LEU A 123 6.52 -0.30 -2.75
CA LEU A 123 6.89 0.25 -1.44
C LEU A 123 8.12 1.18 -1.55
N SER A 124 9.12 0.78 -2.34
CA SER A 124 10.30 1.62 -2.61
C SER A 124 9.94 2.93 -3.30
N PHE A 125 8.93 2.92 -4.19
CA PHE A 125 8.47 4.13 -4.84
C PHE A 125 7.78 5.08 -3.84
N SER A 126 6.91 4.56 -2.98
CA SER A 126 6.20 5.34 -1.96
C SER A 126 7.15 6.02 -0.97
N THR A 127 8.17 5.29 -0.48
CA THR A 127 9.18 5.86 0.44
C THR A 127 10.03 6.95 -0.21
N ASN A 128 10.37 6.80 -1.49
CA ASN A 128 11.10 7.82 -2.24
C ASN A 128 10.25 9.08 -2.47
N LEU A 129 8.95 8.93 -2.70
CA LEU A 129 8.03 10.06 -2.81
C LEU A 129 7.92 10.82 -1.47
N GLN A 130 7.71 10.11 -0.36
CA GLN A 130 7.70 10.70 0.98
C GLN A 130 8.97 11.51 1.27
N LYS A 131 10.14 10.95 0.94
CA LYS A 131 11.44 11.64 1.09
C LYS A 131 11.54 12.91 0.23
N LYS A 132 10.98 12.92 -0.98
CA LYS A 132 10.96 14.10 -1.85
C LYS A 132 10.02 15.19 -1.33
N LEU A 133 8.85 14.81 -0.80
CA LEU A 133 7.90 15.74 -0.22
C LEU A 133 8.49 16.45 1.01
N ARG A 134 9.13 15.70 1.90
CA ARG A 134 9.81 16.25 3.09
C ARG A 134 10.99 17.18 2.78
N ARG A 135 11.57 17.11 1.58
CA ARG A 135 12.65 18.04 1.15
C ARG A 135 12.14 19.34 0.54
N LYS A 136 10.83 19.42 0.25
CA LYS A 136 10.18 20.59 -0.32
C LYS A 136 9.48 21.47 0.74
N ASP A 137 9.39 20.98 1.97
CA ASP A 137 9.05 21.76 3.17
C ASP A 137 10.33 22.40 3.75
#